data_AF-A0A834X8K1-F1
#
_entry.id   AF-A0A834X8K1-F1
#
_cell.length_a   1.000
_cell.length_b   1.000
_cell.length_c   1.000
_cell.angle_alpha   90.00
_cell.angle_beta   90.00
_cell.angle_gamma   90.00
#
_symmetry.space_group_name_H-M   'P 1'
#
loop_
_entity.id
_entity.type
_entity.pdbx_description
1 polymer ?
#
loop_
_entity_poly.entity_id
_entity_poly.type
_entity_poly.pdbx_seq_one_letter_code
_entity_poly.pdbx_strand_id
1 'polypeptide(L)'
;MIGRRDGPLMRNNTQSLRKSRVAIAIAIGVFIGCVCAFFYPNGFFGSNSIPNRSYGLVGSRIQENSAGCESSDRVNMLKSEFVAVSEKNAELKKQVRELTERLQQAKQGSDQAQKQFLALGKQPKTGPFGTVKGLRTNPTVVPDESVNPRLAKILEKVAVQRELIVALANTNVKEMLEVWFTNIKRVGITNYLVVALDDELAKFCESNQVPVYKRDPDEGIDSVGRSGGNHAVSGLKFRILREFLQLGYSVLLSDVDIVYLQNPFDYLIRDSDVESMTDGHNNMTAYGYNDVFDEPTMGWARYAHTMRIWVYNSGFFYIRPTIPSIELLDRVATRLSKEKAWDQAVFNEELFYPSHPGYDGLHAARRTMDFYLFMNSKVLFKTVRNDPNLSKLKPVIVHVNYHPDKLPRMKAVVEYYVNGKNDALKPFPDGSDW
;
A
#
# COMPACT_ATOMS: atom_id res chain seq x y z
N MET A 1 14.50 63.51 -38.48
CA MET A 1 13.09 63.53 -38.93
C MET A 1 12.26 62.68 -37.99
N ILE A 2 11.21 63.28 -37.40
CA ILE A 2 9.97 62.66 -36.88
C ILE A 2 10.17 61.68 -35.69
N GLY A 3 9.73 61.90 -34.44
CA GLY A 3 8.75 62.82 -33.86
C GLY A 3 7.67 62.02 -33.09
N ARG A 4 7.56 62.19 -31.76
CA ARG A 4 6.35 61.98 -30.91
C ARG A 4 6.72 62.25 -29.43
N ARG A 5 6.47 63.46 -28.90
CA ARG A 5 5.23 64.01 -28.26
C ARG A 5 5.09 63.63 -26.77
N ASP A 6 5.33 64.63 -25.94
CA ASP A 6 4.97 64.71 -24.51
C ASP A 6 3.50 65.10 -24.28
N GLY A 7 2.95 64.62 -23.14
CA GLY A 7 1.86 65.21 -22.34
C GLY A 7 0.54 64.40 -22.24
N PRO A 8 -0.28 64.50 -21.16
CA PRO A 8 -0.06 65.09 -19.83
C PRO A 8 -0.53 64.22 -18.62
N LEU A 9 -0.18 64.70 -17.42
CA LEU A 9 -0.62 64.30 -16.08
C LEU A 9 -2.16 64.21 -15.92
N MET A 10 -2.65 63.12 -15.31
CA MET A 10 -3.93 63.10 -14.59
C MET A 10 -3.77 62.50 -13.20
N ARG A 11 -3.85 63.39 -12.20
CA ARG A 11 -3.99 63.13 -10.76
C ARG A 11 -5.44 62.72 -10.50
N ASN A 12 -5.71 61.45 -10.22
CA ASN A 12 -7.03 61.00 -9.76
C ASN A 12 -6.98 60.43 -8.34
N ASN A 13 -7.92 60.93 -7.55
CA ASN A 13 -7.93 61.01 -6.09
C ASN A 13 -8.56 59.76 -5.44
N THR A 14 -8.03 58.56 -5.70
CA THR A 14 -8.61 57.29 -5.23
C THR A 14 -8.21 56.86 -3.80
N GLN A 15 -7.35 57.61 -3.12
CA GLN A 15 -6.89 57.25 -1.77
C GLN A 15 -7.85 57.65 -0.63
N SER A 16 -8.84 58.52 -0.88
CA SER A 16 -9.75 59.01 0.17
C SER A 16 -10.86 57.99 0.53
N LEU A 17 -11.44 57.29 -0.46
CA LEU A 17 -12.58 56.39 -0.25
C LEU A 17 -12.23 55.04 0.40
N ARG A 18 -11.00 54.53 0.23
CA ARG A 18 -10.57 53.24 0.84
C ARG A 18 -10.28 53.35 2.34
N LYS A 19 -9.81 54.50 2.82
CA LYS A 19 -9.54 54.71 4.26
C LYS A 19 -10.82 54.70 5.10
N SER A 20 -11.93 55.19 4.54
CA SER A 20 -13.23 55.22 5.22
C SER A 20 -13.79 53.82 5.52
N ARG A 21 -13.70 52.87 4.58
CA ARG A 21 -14.22 51.51 4.78
C ARG A 21 -13.43 50.68 5.80
N VAL A 22 -12.11 50.90 5.88
CA VAL A 22 -11.26 50.23 6.87
C VAL A 22 -11.56 50.77 8.27
N ALA A 23 -11.76 52.08 8.41
CA ALA A 23 -12.14 52.69 9.68
C ALA A 23 -13.49 52.17 10.20
N ILE A 24 -14.48 52.02 9.31
CA ILE A 24 -15.80 51.46 9.65
C ILE A 24 -15.68 49.99 10.10
N ALA A 25 -14.88 49.17 9.42
CA ALA A 25 -14.69 47.76 9.79
C ALA A 25 -13.99 47.62 11.16
N ILE A 26 -13.01 48.48 11.46
CA ILE A 26 -12.36 48.51 12.77
C ILE A 26 -13.36 48.93 13.86
N ALA A 27 -14.20 49.94 13.62
CA ALA A 27 -15.21 50.38 14.57
C ALA A 27 -16.24 49.27 14.87
N ILE A 28 -16.70 48.54 13.85
CA ILE A 28 -17.61 47.39 14.02
C ILE A 28 -16.94 46.27 14.83
N GLY A 29 -15.68 45.94 14.51
CA GLY A 29 -14.93 44.89 15.22
C GLY A 29 -14.72 45.22 16.70
N VAL A 30 -14.38 46.47 17.01
CA VAL A 30 -14.25 46.95 18.39
C VAL A 30 -15.59 46.92 19.12
N PHE A 31 -16.68 47.33 18.47
CA PHE A 31 -18.01 47.32 19.08
C PHE A 31 -18.48 45.89 19.41
N ILE A 32 -18.33 44.95 18.48
CA ILE A 32 -18.65 43.53 18.71
C ILE A 32 -17.77 42.94 19.81
N GLY A 33 -16.47 43.25 19.82
CA GLY A 33 -15.55 42.82 20.86
C GLY A 33 -15.94 43.32 22.25
N CYS A 34 -16.36 44.59 22.37
CA CYS A 34 -16.84 45.17 23.62
C CYS A 34 -18.16 44.52 24.10
N VAL A 35 -19.09 44.24 23.19
CA VAL A 35 -20.33 43.52 23.51
C VAL A 35 -20.01 42.10 24.00
N CYS A 36 -19.14 41.36 23.32
CA CYS A 36 -18.74 40.02 23.75
C CYS A 36 -18.03 40.03 25.12
N ALA A 37 -17.17 41.02 25.40
CA ALA A 37 -16.50 41.14 26.69
C ALA A 37 -17.46 41.51 27.84
N PHE A 38 -18.49 42.33 27.57
CA PHE A 38 -19.47 42.74 28.57
C PHE A 38 -20.46 41.62 28.93
N PHE A 39 -20.91 40.85 27.94
CA PHE A 39 -21.89 39.77 28.16
C PHE A 39 -21.26 38.41 28.51
N TYR A 40 -19.97 38.21 28.26
CA TYR A 40 -19.27 36.94 28.53
C TYR A 40 -17.91 37.16 29.24
N PRO A 41 -17.89 37.73 30.46
CA PRO A 41 -16.65 38.06 31.18
C PRO A 41 -15.78 36.83 31.53
N ASN A 42 -16.34 35.62 31.47
CA ASN A 42 -15.65 34.36 31.79
C ASN A 42 -15.40 33.46 30.56
N GLY A 43 -15.55 34.00 29.34
CA GLY A 43 -15.36 33.26 28.09
C GLY A 43 -16.47 32.25 27.76
N PHE A 44 -16.48 31.74 26.52
CA PHE A 44 -17.52 30.85 25.98
C PHE A 44 -17.31 29.36 26.28
N PHE A 45 -16.19 28.98 26.91
CA PHE A 45 -15.85 27.58 27.21
C PHE A 45 -15.47 27.43 28.68
N GLY A 46 -16.36 26.81 29.47
CA GLY A 46 -16.07 26.45 30.85
C GLY A 46 -15.14 25.24 30.93
N SER A 47 -13.97 25.40 31.54
CA SER A 47 -13.09 24.28 31.91
C SER A 47 -13.54 23.67 33.24
N ASN A 48 -14.12 22.47 33.21
CA ASN A 48 -14.30 21.68 34.43
C ASN A 48 -12.97 21.01 34.80
N SER A 49 -12.32 21.52 35.84
CA SER A 49 -11.23 20.85 36.53
C SER A 49 -11.81 19.90 37.58
N ILE A 50 -11.41 18.62 37.53
CA ILE A 50 -11.77 17.61 38.52
C ILE A 50 -10.71 17.65 39.64
N PRO A 51 -11.08 17.87 40.92
CA PRO A 51 -10.11 17.81 42.00
C PRO A 51 -9.90 16.35 42.47
N ASN A 52 -8.64 15.93 42.44
CA ASN A 52 -8.12 14.74 43.12
C ASN A 52 -8.42 14.81 44.63
N ARG A 53 -9.03 13.75 45.19
CA ARG A 53 -9.00 13.46 46.62
C ARG A 53 -8.32 12.11 46.85
N SER A 54 -7.06 12.20 47.22
CA SER A 54 -6.30 11.19 47.95
C SER A 54 -6.87 11.02 49.37
N TYR A 55 -7.21 9.79 49.75
CA TYR A 55 -7.40 9.40 51.15
C TYR A 55 -6.24 8.50 51.59
N GLY A 56 -5.64 8.87 52.71
CA GLY A 56 -4.48 8.25 53.30
C GLY A 56 -4.80 7.09 54.24
N LEU A 57 -3.74 6.34 54.51
CA LEU A 57 -3.59 5.28 55.50
C LEU A 57 -4.25 5.60 56.85
N VAL A 58 -5.00 4.62 57.37
CA VAL A 58 -5.23 4.45 58.82
C VAL A 58 -4.98 2.99 59.19
N GLY A 59 -3.89 2.78 59.94
CA GLY A 59 -3.79 1.95 61.14
C GLY A 59 -4.35 0.53 61.16
N SER A 60 -3.43 -0.44 61.04
CA SER A 60 -3.59 -1.82 61.51
C SER A 60 -4.01 -1.89 63.00
N ARG A 61 -5.06 -2.66 63.28
CA ARG A 61 -5.20 -3.43 64.53
C ARG A 61 -5.66 -4.84 64.17
N ILE A 62 -4.75 -5.78 64.37
CA ILE A 62 -5.00 -7.22 64.38
C ILE A 62 -5.87 -7.51 65.59
N GLN A 63 -7.06 -8.05 65.34
CA GLN A 63 -7.77 -8.85 66.33
C GLN A 63 -8.24 -10.12 65.62
N GLU A 64 -7.52 -11.20 65.90
CA GLU A 64 -7.93 -12.56 65.56
C GLU A 64 -9.33 -12.80 66.11
N ASN A 65 -10.27 -13.09 65.22
CA ASN A 65 -11.43 -13.90 65.52
C ASN A 65 -11.68 -14.82 64.33
N SER A 66 -11.42 -16.09 64.60
CA SER A 66 -11.80 -17.25 63.79
C SER A 66 -13.32 -17.29 63.60
N ALA A 67 -13.79 -17.23 62.35
CA ALA A 67 -14.91 -18.03 61.81
C ALA A 67 -15.26 -17.58 60.38
N GLY A 68 -15.38 -18.55 59.48
CA GLY A 68 -16.08 -18.39 58.20
C GLY A 68 -15.16 -18.46 56.99
N CYS A 69 -14.96 -19.68 56.50
CA CYS A 69 -14.53 -19.94 55.12
C CYS A 69 -15.34 -19.03 54.18
N GLU A 70 -14.70 -18.03 53.55
CA GLU A 70 -15.36 -17.28 52.47
C GLU A 70 -15.84 -18.30 51.45
N SER A 71 -17.14 -18.29 51.15
CA SER A 71 -17.71 -19.33 50.29
C SER A 71 -16.92 -19.39 48.99
N SER A 72 -16.42 -20.59 48.66
CA SER A 72 -15.78 -20.91 47.37
C SER A 72 -16.55 -20.31 46.19
N ASP A 73 -17.87 -20.20 46.33
CA ASP A 73 -18.80 -19.62 45.37
C ASP A 73 -18.55 -18.12 45.11
N ARG A 74 -18.22 -17.30 46.13
CA ARG A 74 -17.94 -15.87 45.93
C ARG A 74 -16.61 -15.65 45.20
N VAL A 75 -15.58 -16.44 45.51
CA VAL A 75 -14.27 -16.36 44.85
C VAL A 75 -14.39 -16.82 43.39
N ASN A 76 -15.17 -17.86 43.12
CA ASN A 76 -15.43 -18.34 41.77
C ASN A 76 -16.27 -17.34 40.96
N MET A 77 -17.25 -16.69 41.59
CA MET A 77 -18.05 -15.63 40.97
C MET A 77 -17.17 -14.44 40.58
N LEU A 78 -16.32 -13.94 41.47
CA LEU A 78 -15.40 -12.83 41.18
C LEU A 78 -14.38 -13.18 40.08
N LYS A 79 -13.89 -14.43 40.04
CA LYS A 79 -13.03 -14.89 38.93
C LYS A 79 -13.77 -14.89 37.60
N SER A 80 -15.03 -15.35 37.59
CA SER A 80 -15.85 -15.35 36.37
C SER A 80 -16.14 -13.93 35.87
N GLU A 81 -16.44 -13.00 36.79
CA GLU A 81 -16.62 -11.58 36.46
C GLU A 81 -15.32 -10.94 35.95
N PHE A 82 -14.18 -11.27 36.55
CA PHE A 82 -12.87 -10.77 36.11
C PHE A 82 -12.54 -11.26 34.69
N VAL A 83 -12.81 -12.52 34.38
CA VAL A 83 -12.62 -13.07 33.02
C VAL A 83 -13.55 -12.36 32.03
N ALA A 84 -14.82 -12.19 32.36
CA ALA A 84 -15.78 -11.48 31.50
C ALA A 84 -15.39 -10.01 31.25
N VAL A 85 -14.91 -9.31 32.28
CA VAL A 85 -14.41 -7.93 32.18
C VAL A 85 -13.10 -7.88 31.39
N SER A 86 -12.22 -8.87 31.54
CA SER A 86 -10.97 -8.99 30.77
C SER A 86 -11.23 -9.21 29.29
N GLU A 87 -12.16 -10.10 28.94
CA GLU A 87 -12.61 -10.34 27.56
C GLU A 87 -13.23 -9.08 26.95
N LYS A 88 -14.11 -8.40 27.70
CA LYS A 88 -14.72 -7.15 27.26
C LYS A 88 -13.68 -6.03 27.07
N ASN A 89 -12.63 -5.99 27.90
CA ASN A 89 -11.51 -5.07 27.73
C ASN A 89 -10.65 -5.40 26.50
N ALA A 90 -10.47 -6.68 26.16
CA ALA A 90 -9.78 -7.08 24.94
C ALA A 90 -10.58 -6.66 23.69
N GLU A 91 -11.91 -6.85 23.72
CA GLU A 91 -12.81 -6.42 22.65
C GLU A 91 -12.83 -4.90 22.49
N LEU A 92 -12.92 -4.15 23.59
CA LEU A 92 -12.83 -2.68 23.56
C LEU A 92 -11.48 -2.19 23.00
N LYS A 93 -10.36 -2.84 23.35
CA LYS A 93 -9.05 -2.51 22.76
C LYS A 93 -9.01 -2.75 21.26
N LYS A 94 -9.68 -3.80 20.77
CA LYS A 94 -9.81 -4.08 19.34
C LYS A 94 -10.63 -3.01 18.63
N GLN A 95 -11.78 -2.64 19.20
CA GLN A 95 -12.64 -1.57 18.67
C GLN A 95 -11.95 -0.21 18.67
N VAL A 96 -11.20 0.12 19.71
CA VAL A 96 -10.41 1.37 19.77
C VAL A 96 -9.33 1.38 18.70
N ARG A 97 -8.66 0.26 18.43
CA ARG A 97 -7.68 0.14 17.34
C ARG A 97 -8.35 0.36 15.98
N GLU A 98 -9.46 -0.31 15.73
CA GLU A 98 -10.24 -0.16 14.50
C GLU A 98 -10.74 1.28 14.29
N LEU A 99 -11.27 1.92 15.35
CA LEU A 99 -11.71 3.31 15.32
C LEU A 99 -10.56 4.28 15.07
N THR A 100 -9.39 4.02 15.65
CA THR A 100 -8.18 4.83 15.44
C THR A 100 -7.71 4.72 13.98
N GLU A 101 -7.79 3.53 13.39
CA GLU A 101 -7.49 3.30 11.98
C GLU A 101 -8.50 4.00 11.05
N ARG A 102 -9.81 3.91 11.35
CA ARG A 102 -10.85 4.65 10.62
C ARG A 102 -10.65 6.16 10.72
N LEU A 103 -10.25 6.67 11.88
CA LEU A 103 -9.90 8.08 12.08
C LEU A 103 -8.70 8.47 11.23
N GLN A 104 -7.67 7.63 11.16
CA GLN A 104 -6.46 7.88 10.36
C GLN A 104 -6.77 7.88 8.86
N GLN A 105 -7.63 6.97 8.39
CA GLN A 105 -8.10 6.93 7.00
C GLN A 105 -8.97 8.14 6.66
N ALA A 106 -9.92 8.50 7.53
CA ALA A 106 -10.76 9.68 7.32
C ALA A 106 -9.90 10.96 7.29
N LYS A 107 -8.88 11.04 8.14
CA LYS A 107 -7.92 12.14 8.15
C LYS A 107 -7.05 12.16 6.90
N GLN A 108 -6.54 11.01 6.44
CA GLN A 108 -5.79 10.92 5.18
C GLN A 108 -6.65 11.26 3.97
N GLY A 109 -7.89 10.77 3.90
CA GLY A 109 -8.84 11.08 2.83
C GLY A 109 -9.26 12.55 2.83
N SER A 110 -9.49 13.13 4.01
CA SER A 110 -9.74 14.57 4.17
C SER A 110 -8.53 15.41 3.78
N ASP A 111 -7.32 15.02 4.21
CA ASP A 111 -6.08 15.68 3.84
C ASP A 111 -5.81 15.57 2.33
N GLN A 112 -6.15 14.43 1.70
CA GLN A 112 -5.98 14.20 0.27
C GLN A 112 -7.00 14.98 -0.56
N ALA A 113 -8.27 14.99 -0.16
CA ALA A 113 -9.33 15.79 -0.77
C ALA A 113 -9.06 17.29 -0.60
N GLN A 114 -8.57 17.72 0.57
CA GLN A 114 -8.17 19.10 0.83
C GLN A 114 -6.93 19.50 0.03
N LYS A 115 -5.94 18.60 -0.13
CA LYS A 115 -4.79 18.81 -1.02
C LYS A 115 -5.19 18.90 -2.49
N GLN A 116 -6.14 18.09 -2.95
CA GLN A 116 -6.68 18.19 -4.32
C GLN A 116 -7.46 19.49 -4.54
N PHE A 117 -8.32 19.86 -3.59
CA PHE A 117 -9.08 21.11 -3.66
C PHE A 117 -8.14 22.33 -3.60
N LEU A 118 -7.09 22.28 -2.78
CA LEU A 118 -6.04 23.30 -2.73
C LEU A 118 -5.22 23.35 -4.04
N ALA A 119 -4.87 22.19 -4.62
CA ALA A 119 -4.15 22.09 -5.88
C ALA A 119 -4.94 22.65 -7.08
N LEU A 120 -6.28 22.50 -7.07
CA LEU A 120 -7.16 23.01 -8.11
C LEU A 120 -7.60 24.48 -7.87
N GLY A 121 -7.68 24.93 -6.62
CA GLY A 121 -8.26 26.24 -6.26
C GLY A 121 -7.25 27.38 -6.05
N LYS A 122 -5.99 27.10 -5.71
CA LYS A 122 -4.94 28.12 -5.56
C LYS A 122 -3.60 27.56 -6.02
N GLN A 123 -3.02 28.14 -7.07
CA GLN A 123 -1.65 27.85 -7.50
C GLN A 123 -0.70 28.03 -6.30
N PRO A 124 -0.09 26.97 -5.76
CA PRO A 124 0.75 27.07 -4.58
C PRO A 124 2.03 27.84 -4.93
N LYS A 125 2.41 28.81 -4.07
CA LYS A 125 3.76 29.41 -4.15
C LYS A 125 4.78 28.35 -3.75
N THR A 126 5.89 28.27 -4.47
CA THR A 126 6.97 27.34 -4.14
C THR A 126 7.57 27.67 -2.77
N GLY A 127 7.80 26.64 -1.97
CA GLY A 127 8.53 26.78 -0.70
C GLY A 127 10.02 27.05 -0.92
N PRO A 128 10.79 27.29 0.17
CA PRO A 128 12.25 27.45 0.11
C PRO A 128 12.98 26.27 -0.57
N PHE A 129 14.25 26.48 -0.93
CA PHE A 129 15.10 25.45 -1.53
C PHE A 129 15.09 24.14 -0.73
N GLY A 130 14.95 23.00 -1.43
CA GLY A 130 14.90 21.67 -0.82
C GLY A 130 13.56 21.27 -0.17
N THR A 131 12.56 22.18 -0.10
CA THR A 131 11.26 21.89 0.54
C THR A 131 10.15 21.52 -0.44
N VAL A 132 10.33 21.80 -1.73
CA VAL A 132 9.34 21.53 -2.77
C VAL A 132 9.23 20.02 -3.01
N LYS A 133 8.02 19.47 -2.87
CA LYS A 133 7.71 18.07 -3.19
C LYS A 133 6.65 18.03 -4.30
N GLY A 134 6.92 17.25 -5.35
CA GLY A 134 5.91 16.94 -6.36
C GLY A 134 4.77 16.13 -5.77
N LEU A 135 3.60 16.16 -6.42
CA LEU A 135 2.49 15.29 -6.08
C LEU A 135 2.87 13.86 -6.47
N ARG A 136 3.15 13.00 -5.47
CA ARG A 136 3.51 11.59 -5.70
C ARG A 136 2.30 10.65 -5.62
N THR A 137 1.23 11.11 -5.01
CA THR A 137 -0.01 10.35 -4.82
C THR A 137 -1.12 10.97 -5.66
N ASN A 138 -1.38 10.39 -6.83
CA ASN A 138 -2.58 10.73 -7.58
C ASN A 138 -3.83 10.35 -6.78
N PRO A 139 -4.96 11.05 -6.99
CA PRO A 139 -6.21 10.69 -6.35
C PRO A 139 -6.69 9.32 -6.78
N THR A 140 -7.37 8.65 -5.85
CA THR A 140 -8.11 7.44 -6.15
C THR A 140 -9.32 7.79 -7.01
N VAL A 141 -9.67 6.90 -7.94
CA VAL A 141 -10.89 7.03 -8.74
C VAL A 141 -12.13 6.88 -7.88
N VAL A 142 -13.24 7.42 -8.35
CA VAL A 142 -14.55 7.14 -7.76
C VAL A 142 -14.92 5.69 -8.08
N PRO A 143 -15.25 4.86 -7.08
CA PRO A 143 -15.67 3.48 -7.30
C PRO A 143 -16.88 3.40 -8.23
N ASP A 144 -16.81 2.49 -9.21
CA ASP A 144 -17.93 2.17 -10.09
C ASP A 144 -18.35 0.70 -9.90
N GLU A 145 -19.31 0.46 -9.00
CA GLU A 145 -19.83 -0.87 -8.72
C GLU A 145 -20.52 -1.53 -9.92
N SER A 146 -20.92 -0.76 -10.94
CA SER A 146 -21.55 -1.30 -12.15
C SER A 146 -20.59 -2.14 -13.00
N VAL A 147 -19.27 -1.92 -12.86
CA VAL A 147 -18.22 -2.65 -13.57
C VAL A 147 -18.28 -4.14 -13.25
N ASN A 148 -18.42 -4.50 -11.97
CA ASN A 148 -18.50 -5.89 -11.54
C ASN A 148 -19.21 -6.00 -10.16
N PRO A 149 -20.56 -6.02 -10.15
CA PRO A 149 -21.33 -6.00 -8.90
C PRO A 149 -21.08 -7.21 -8.00
N ARG A 150 -20.74 -8.38 -8.57
CA ARG A 150 -20.43 -9.58 -7.78
C ARG A 150 -19.09 -9.44 -7.08
N LEU A 151 -18.07 -9.01 -7.81
CA LEU A 151 -16.75 -8.76 -7.23
C LEU A 151 -16.84 -7.67 -6.16
N ALA A 152 -17.56 -6.57 -6.42
CA ALA A 152 -17.77 -5.48 -5.46
C ALA A 152 -18.25 -5.98 -4.09
N LYS A 153 -19.28 -6.85 -4.07
CA LYS A 153 -19.83 -7.46 -2.84
C LYS A 153 -18.85 -8.37 -2.11
N ILE A 154 -17.95 -9.03 -2.84
CA ILE A 154 -16.90 -9.87 -2.24
C ILE A 154 -15.82 -8.97 -1.63
N LEU A 155 -15.38 -7.95 -2.37
CA LEU A 155 -14.34 -7.02 -1.92
C LEU A 155 -14.77 -6.23 -0.69
N GLU A 156 -16.03 -5.83 -0.58
CA GLU A 156 -16.57 -5.16 0.61
C GLU A 156 -16.40 -6.00 1.89
N LYS A 157 -16.42 -7.32 1.78
CA LYS A 157 -16.29 -8.25 2.92
C LYS A 157 -14.83 -8.62 3.22
N VAL A 158 -14.00 -8.72 2.18
CA VAL A 158 -12.65 -9.28 2.28
C VAL A 158 -11.58 -8.20 2.44
N ALA A 159 -11.74 -7.05 1.78
CA ALA A 159 -10.73 -6.01 1.81
C ALA A 159 -10.72 -5.27 3.15
N VAL A 160 -9.53 -4.95 3.63
CA VAL A 160 -9.31 -4.11 4.80
C VAL A 160 -8.75 -2.80 4.28
N GLN A 161 -9.32 -1.65 4.66
CA GLN A 161 -8.93 -0.33 4.14
C GLN A 161 -8.99 -0.22 2.60
N ARG A 162 -9.85 -1.01 1.94
CA ARG A 162 -9.91 -1.17 0.48
C ARG A 162 -8.57 -1.59 -0.15
N GLU A 163 -7.73 -2.29 0.60
CA GLU A 163 -6.55 -2.96 0.09
C GLU A 163 -6.64 -4.47 0.36
N LEU A 164 -6.12 -5.26 -0.57
CA LEU A 164 -6.07 -6.71 -0.43
C LEU A 164 -4.97 -7.32 -1.30
N ILE A 165 -4.53 -8.51 -0.90
CA ILE A 165 -3.67 -9.36 -1.72
C ILE A 165 -4.53 -10.07 -2.75
N VAL A 166 -4.11 -10.10 -4.01
CA VAL A 166 -4.81 -10.84 -5.07
C VAL A 166 -3.83 -11.78 -5.75
N ALA A 167 -4.19 -13.06 -5.78
CA ALA A 167 -3.46 -14.09 -6.53
C ALA A 167 -4.37 -14.68 -7.61
N LEU A 168 -3.86 -14.84 -8.83
CA LEU A 168 -4.55 -15.53 -9.91
C LEU A 168 -3.96 -16.93 -10.04
N ALA A 169 -4.82 -17.94 -10.09
CA ALA A 169 -4.35 -19.32 -10.12
C ALA A 169 -5.31 -20.24 -10.89
N ASN A 170 -4.74 -21.32 -11.42
CA ASN A 170 -5.47 -22.48 -11.92
C ASN A 170 -5.01 -23.75 -11.18
N THR A 171 -5.63 -24.88 -11.47
CA THR A 171 -5.36 -26.17 -10.82
C THR A 171 -3.91 -26.64 -11.00
N ASN A 172 -3.21 -26.23 -12.06
CA ASN A 172 -1.80 -26.63 -12.29
C ASN A 172 -0.84 -26.12 -11.22
N VAL A 173 -1.20 -25.04 -10.51
CA VAL A 173 -0.37 -24.44 -9.46
C VAL A 173 -0.94 -24.67 -8.05
N LYS A 174 -1.87 -25.62 -7.90
CA LYS A 174 -2.57 -25.93 -6.65
C LYS A 174 -1.64 -26.16 -5.46
N GLU A 175 -0.57 -26.93 -5.62
CA GLU A 175 0.37 -27.22 -4.53
C GLU A 175 1.15 -25.97 -4.08
N MET A 176 1.52 -25.09 -5.00
CA MET A 176 2.15 -23.80 -4.65
C MET A 176 1.14 -22.89 -3.96
N LEU A 177 -0.10 -22.84 -4.46
CA LEU A 177 -1.17 -22.07 -3.83
C LEU A 177 -1.46 -22.54 -2.40
N GLU A 178 -1.37 -23.84 -2.13
CA GLU A 178 -1.52 -24.39 -0.77
C GLU A 178 -0.46 -23.84 0.18
N VAL A 179 0.81 -23.84 -0.23
CA VAL A 179 1.88 -23.21 0.56
C VAL A 179 1.60 -21.72 0.73
N TRP A 180 1.19 -21.03 -0.33
CA TRP A 180 0.88 -19.60 -0.33
C TRP A 180 -0.19 -19.22 0.70
N PHE A 181 -1.41 -19.80 0.63
CA PHE A 181 -2.48 -19.42 1.56
C PHE A 181 -2.22 -19.92 2.98
N THR A 182 -1.53 -21.06 3.15
CA THR A 182 -1.20 -21.59 4.48
C THR A 182 -0.29 -20.62 5.23
N ASN A 183 0.67 -20.04 4.51
CA ASN A 183 1.59 -19.05 5.06
C ASN A 183 0.89 -17.70 5.34
N ILE A 184 -0.02 -17.25 4.47
CA ILE A 184 -0.85 -16.06 4.70
C ILE A 184 -1.71 -16.23 5.97
N LYS A 185 -2.40 -17.38 6.10
CA LYS A 185 -3.21 -17.70 7.29
C LYS A 185 -2.36 -17.77 8.55
N ARG A 186 -1.17 -18.40 8.50
CA ARG A 186 -0.24 -18.47 9.64
C ARG A 186 0.16 -17.07 10.12
N VAL A 187 0.43 -16.16 9.20
CA VAL A 187 0.80 -14.77 9.52
C VAL A 187 -0.41 -13.96 10.03
N GLY A 188 -1.64 -14.43 9.80
CA GLY A 188 -2.87 -13.77 10.25
C GLY A 188 -3.33 -12.66 9.30
N ILE A 189 -2.93 -12.70 8.03
CA ILE A 189 -3.40 -11.74 7.02
C ILE A 189 -4.83 -12.12 6.63
N THR A 190 -5.77 -11.17 6.72
CA THR A 190 -7.20 -11.42 6.48
C THR A 190 -7.69 -10.91 5.13
N ASN A 191 -7.06 -9.87 4.58
CA ASN A 191 -7.43 -9.23 3.33
C ASN A 191 -6.66 -9.82 2.15
N TYR A 192 -7.08 -11.02 1.73
CA TYR A 192 -6.57 -11.67 0.53
C TYR A 192 -7.68 -12.39 -0.22
N LEU A 193 -7.54 -12.49 -1.54
CA LEU A 193 -8.50 -13.11 -2.43
C LEU A 193 -7.77 -13.92 -3.51
N VAL A 194 -8.20 -15.16 -3.73
CA VAL A 194 -7.77 -15.94 -4.88
C VAL A 194 -8.76 -15.72 -6.01
N VAL A 195 -8.28 -15.34 -7.19
CA VAL A 195 -9.06 -15.36 -8.42
C VAL A 195 -8.83 -16.69 -9.11
N ALA A 196 -9.84 -17.56 -9.05
CA ALA A 196 -9.77 -18.90 -9.62
C ALA A 196 -10.08 -18.86 -11.12
N LEU A 197 -9.19 -19.44 -11.92
CA LEU A 197 -9.31 -19.53 -13.38
C LEU A 197 -10.03 -20.79 -13.86
N ASP A 198 -10.31 -21.75 -12.96
CA ASP A 198 -11.07 -22.97 -13.24
C ASP A 198 -11.91 -23.43 -12.02
N ASP A 199 -12.88 -24.31 -12.28
CA ASP A 199 -13.83 -24.80 -11.26
C ASP A 199 -13.19 -25.68 -10.20
N GLU A 200 -12.17 -26.45 -10.56
CA GLU A 200 -11.50 -27.34 -9.61
C GLU A 200 -10.75 -26.52 -8.55
N LEU A 201 -10.04 -25.46 -8.98
CA LEU A 201 -9.36 -24.58 -8.06
C LEU A 201 -10.34 -23.78 -7.18
N ALA A 202 -11.48 -23.35 -7.74
CA ALA A 202 -12.52 -22.67 -6.96
C ALA A 202 -13.00 -23.56 -5.79
N LYS A 203 -13.34 -24.83 -6.08
CA LYS A 203 -13.74 -25.83 -5.06
C LYS A 203 -12.62 -26.11 -4.06
N PHE A 204 -11.37 -26.16 -4.52
CA PHE A 204 -10.21 -26.32 -3.64
C PHE A 204 -10.07 -25.14 -2.67
N CYS A 205 -10.28 -23.91 -3.12
CA CYS A 205 -10.25 -22.74 -2.24
C CYS A 205 -11.40 -22.76 -1.23
N GLU A 206 -12.63 -23.07 -1.69
CA GLU A 206 -13.82 -23.16 -0.83
C GLU A 206 -13.65 -24.21 0.27
N SER A 207 -13.22 -25.43 -0.09
CA SER A 207 -12.99 -26.52 0.87
C SER A 207 -11.91 -26.19 1.91
N ASN A 208 -10.97 -25.30 1.56
CA ASN A 208 -9.92 -24.83 2.44
C ASN A 208 -10.27 -23.51 3.14
N GLN A 209 -11.50 -22.98 3.03
CA GLN A 209 -11.89 -21.70 3.64
C GLN A 209 -10.99 -20.53 3.18
N VAL A 210 -10.62 -20.52 1.90
CA VAL A 210 -9.87 -19.45 1.25
C VAL A 210 -10.86 -18.57 0.50
N PRO A 211 -10.89 -17.24 0.73
CA PRO A 211 -11.74 -16.34 -0.06
C PRO A 211 -11.41 -16.46 -1.54
N VAL A 212 -12.42 -16.75 -2.36
CA VAL A 212 -12.24 -17.01 -3.78
C VAL A 212 -13.25 -16.26 -4.63
N TYR A 213 -12.80 -15.77 -5.77
CA TYR A 213 -13.62 -15.22 -6.83
C TYR A 213 -13.32 -15.96 -8.13
N LYS A 214 -14.32 -16.68 -8.65
CA LYS A 214 -14.31 -17.15 -10.04
C LYS A 214 -15.09 -16.13 -10.86
N ARG A 215 -14.63 -15.79 -12.06
CA ARG A 215 -15.39 -14.95 -13.00
C ARG A 215 -16.61 -15.69 -13.56
N ASP A 216 -17.55 -14.94 -14.12
CA ASP A 216 -18.60 -15.53 -14.95
C ASP A 216 -17.97 -16.19 -16.18
N PRO A 217 -18.57 -17.29 -16.67
CA PRO A 217 -18.06 -17.95 -17.87
C PRO A 217 -17.96 -16.96 -19.03
N ASP A 218 -16.77 -16.89 -19.60
CA ASP A 218 -16.44 -16.10 -20.77
C ASP A 218 -15.52 -16.97 -21.61
N GLU A 219 -16.01 -17.49 -22.74
CA GLU A 219 -15.25 -18.49 -23.52
C GLU A 219 -13.87 -17.99 -23.96
N GLY A 220 -13.70 -16.68 -24.18
CA GLY A 220 -12.41 -16.07 -24.54
C GLY A 220 -11.43 -16.01 -23.37
N ILE A 221 -11.92 -15.73 -22.16
CA ILE A 221 -11.13 -15.70 -20.93
C ILE A 221 -10.88 -17.11 -20.38
N ASP A 222 -11.91 -17.96 -20.40
CA ASP A 222 -11.89 -19.30 -19.84
C ASP A 222 -11.01 -20.24 -20.66
N SER A 223 -10.97 -20.09 -21.99
CA SER A 223 -10.02 -20.84 -22.84
C SER A 223 -8.57 -20.46 -22.50
N VAL A 224 -8.30 -19.17 -22.29
CA VAL A 224 -6.99 -18.70 -21.83
C VAL A 224 -6.65 -19.23 -20.43
N GLY A 225 -7.60 -19.27 -19.50
CA GLY A 225 -7.39 -19.80 -18.15
C GLY A 225 -7.11 -21.31 -18.12
N ARG A 226 -7.78 -22.08 -18.98
CA ARG A 226 -7.67 -23.56 -19.05
C ARG A 226 -6.45 -24.04 -19.82
N SER A 227 -6.14 -23.43 -20.96
CA SER A 227 -5.14 -23.95 -21.91
C SER A 227 -4.19 -22.88 -22.45
N GLY A 228 -4.31 -21.63 -21.99
CA GLY A 228 -3.40 -20.56 -22.36
C GLY A 228 -1.99 -20.79 -21.81
N GLY A 229 -0.97 -20.58 -22.65
CA GLY A 229 0.41 -20.47 -22.18
C GLY A 229 0.60 -19.23 -21.30
N ASN A 230 1.72 -19.16 -20.58
CA ASN A 230 2.02 -18.09 -19.62
C ASN A 230 1.71 -16.68 -20.15
N HIS A 231 1.96 -16.39 -21.43
CA HIS A 231 1.66 -15.08 -22.04
C HIS A 231 0.18 -14.71 -22.05
N ALA A 232 -0.71 -15.66 -22.41
CA ALA A 232 -2.14 -15.39 -22.49
C ALA A 232 -2.74 -15.19 -21.09
N VAL A 233 -2.31 -16.00 -20.12
CA VAL A 233 -2.68 -15.87 -18.70
C VAL A 233 -2.19 -14.53 -18.12
N SER A 234 -0.99 -14.09 -18.49
CA SER A 234 -0.48 -12.77 -18.07
C SER A 234 -1.28 -11.60 -18.65
N GLY A 235 -1.79 -11.67 -19.88
CA GLY A 235 -2.69 -10.64 -20.41
C GLY A 235 -4.02 -10.55 -19.63
N LEU A 236 -4.55 -11.71 -19.23
CA LEU A 236 -5.75 -11.80 -18.39
C LEU A 236 -5.54 -11.19 -17.00
N LYS A 237 -4.35 -11.37 -16.41
CA LYS A 237 -3.95 -10.78 -15.12
C LYS A 237 -4.22 -9.28 -15.04
N PHE A 238 -3.73 -8.50 -16.00
CA PHE A 238 -3.89 -7.04 -15.98
C PHE A 238 -5.34 -6.60 -16.23
N ARG A 239 -6.09 -7.33 -17.06
CA ARG A 239 -7.53 -7.08 -17.26
C ARG A 239 -8.33 -7.30 -15.99
N ILE A 240 -8.05 -8.37 -15.26
CA ILE A 240 -8.72 -8.67 -13.99
C ILE A 240 -8.37 -7.59 -12.97
N LEU A 241 -7.09 -7.24 -12.80
CA LEU A 241 -6.66 -6.20 -11.87
C LEU A 241 -7.33 -4.84 -12.13
N ARG A 242 -7.59 -4.52 -13.40
CA ARG A 242 -8.27 -3.28 -13.78
C ARG A 242 -9.64 -3.14 -13.11
N GLU A 243 -10.40 -4.22 -13.03
CA GLU A 243 -11.74 -4.20 -12.41
C GLU A 243 -11.65 -3.86 -10.92
N PHE A 244 -10.65 -4.37 -10.20
CA PHE A 244 -10.43 -4.02 -8.79
C PHE A 244 -10.13 -2.54 -8.63
N LEU A 245 -9.31 -1.98 -9.53
CA LEU A 245 -8.96 -0.57 -9.49
C LEU A 245 -10.17 0.34 -9.80
N GLN A 246 -11.01 -0.04 -10.77
CA GLN A 246 -12.24 0.67 -11.09
C GLN A 246 -13.27 0.62 -9.94
N LEU A 247 -13.28 -0.48 -9.19
CA LEU A 247 -14.06 -0.60 -7.96
C LEU A 247 -13.45 0.19 -6.77
N GLY A 248 -12.32 0.87 -6.99
CA GLY A 248 -11.67 1.70 -5.98
C GLY A 248 -10.88 0.94 -4.92
N TYR A 249 -10.44 -0.28 -5.22
CA TYR A 249 -9.60 -1.10 -4.34
C TYR A 249 -8.14 -1.07 -4.80
N SER A 250 -7.21 -0.87 -3.86
CA SER A 250 -5.78 -1.08 -4.10
C SER A 250 -5.48 -2.58 -4.05
N VAL A 251 -4.59 -3.03 -4.91
CA VAL A 251 -4.25 -4.45 -5.01
C VAL A 251 -2.76 -4.64 -4.77
N LEU A 252 -2.42 -5.54 -3.85
CA LEU A 252 -1.10 -6.17 -3.83
C LEU A 252 -1.18 -7.44 -4.68
N LEU A 253 -0.77 -7.36 -5.94
CA LEU A 253 -0.68 -8.53 -6.80
C LEU A 253 0.37 -9.47 -6.22
N SER A 254 0.06 -10.77 -6.21
CA SER A 254 0.96 -11.83 -5.80
C SER A 254 0.86 -13.01 -6.75
N ASP A 255 1.98 -13.39 -7.34
CA ASP A 255 2.14 -14.74 -7.88
C ASP A 255 2.09 -15.76 -6.74
N VAL A 256 1.80 -17.02 -7.11
CA VAL A 256 1.57 -18.13 -6.18
C VAL A 256 2.87 -18.72 -5.62
N ASP A 257 4.01 -18.42 -6.22
CA ASP A 257 5.34 -18.88 -5.82
C ASP A 257 6.02 -17.95 -4.79
N ILE A 258 5.18 -17.33 -3.94
CA ILE A 258 5.57 -16.38 -2.90
C ILE A 258 5.25 -16.97 -1.53
N VAL A 259 6.22 -16.90 -0.62
CA VAL A 259 6.06 -17.30 0.78
C VAL A 259 5.94 -16.07 1.67
N TYR A 260 4.80 -15.92 2.36
CA TYR A 260 4.56 -14.84 3.31
C TYR A 260 5.10 -15.18 4.70
N LEU A 261 5.97 -14.33 5.23
CA LEU A 261 6.59 -14.50 6.55
C LEU A 261 6.13 -13.44 7.54
N GLN A 262 5.68 -12.29 7.05
CA GLN A 262 5.10 -11.17 7.81
C GLN A 262 3.98 -10.51 6.99
N ASN A 263 3.16 -9.68 7.64
CA ASN A 263 2.06 -8.99 6.97
C ASN A 263 2.62 -7.86 6.07
N PRO A 264 2.46 -7.91 4.74
CA PRO A 264 3.06 -6.92 3.84
C PRO A 264 2.48 -5.52 4.01
N PHE A 265 1.23 -5.40 4.45
CA PHE A 265 0.57 -4.10 4.61
C PHE A 265 1.22 -3.22 5.69
N ASP A 266 1.97 -3.83 6.62
CA ASP A 266 2.73 -3.08 7.64
C ASP A 266 4.01 -2.43 7.07
N TYR A 267 4.44 -2.85 5.87
CA TYR A 267 5.70 -2.44 5.24
C TYR A 267 5.53 -1.65 3.94
N LEU A 268 4.32 -1.58 3.38
CA LEU A 268 4.02 -0.77 2.20
C LEU A 268 4.04 0.74 2.53
N ILE A 269 4.72 1.54 1.71
CA ILE A 269 4.83 2.99 1.92
C ILE A 269 3.63 3.74 1.34
N ARG A 270 3.02 3.23 0.25
CA ARG A 270 1.80 3.75 -0.37
C ARG A 270 1.90 5.20 -0.87
N ASP A 271 3.10 5.71 -1.14
CA ASP A 271 3.32 7.10 -1.59
C ASP A 271 3.40 7.25 -3.12
N SER A 272 3.16 6.18 -3.86
CA SER A 272 3.29 6.08 -5.32
C SER A 272 2.09 5.35 -5.91
N ASP A 273 1.81 5.55 -7.20
CA ASP A 273 0.77 4.82 -7.92
C ASP A 273 1.06 3.32 -7.95
N VAL A 274 2.34 2.98 -8.17
CA VAL A 274 2.87 1.62 -8.16
C VAL A 274 4.04 1.52 -7.18
N GLU A 275 3.97 0.58 -6.24
CA GLU A 275 5.09 0.19 -5.39
C GLU A 275 5.43 -1.26 -5.74
N SER A 276 6.62 -1.53 -6.25
CA SER A 276 6.95 -2.82 -6.86
C SER A 276 8.23 -3.41 -6.31
N MET A 277 8.25 -4.74 -6.24
CA MET A 277 9.43 -5.52 -5.98
C MET A 277 10.41 -5.41 -7.14
N THR A 278 11.70 -5.26 -6.84
CA THR A 278 12.76 -5.24 -7.85
C THR A 278 13.31 -6.64 -8.11
N ASP A 279 13.66 -6.89 -9.37
CA ASP A 279 14.48 -8.04 -9.76
C ASP A 279 15.98 -7.81 -9.47
N GLY A 280 16.35 -6.60 -9.05
CA GLY A 280 17.69 -6.29 -8.52
C GLY A 280 18.03 -7.13 -7.29
N HIS A 281 19.34 -7.26 -7.00
CA HIS A 281 19.85 -8.14 -5.95
C HIS A 281 20.86 -7.49 -5.00
N ASN A 282 21.06 -6.17 -5.13
CA ASN A 282 21.84 -5.32 -4.23
C ASN A 282 21.35 -3.86 -4.39
N ASN A 283 21.85 -2.93 -3.56
CA ASN A 283 21.46 -1.52 -3.61
C ASN A 283 21.55 -0.89 -5.02
N MET A 284 22.65 -1.14 -5.76
CA MET A 284 22.84 -0.54 -7.09
C MET A 284 21.82 -1.05 -8.09
N THR A 285 21.62 -2.36 -8.14
CA THR A 285 20.71 -2.99 -9.11
C THR A 285 19.24 -2.75 -8.75
N ALA A 286 18.92 -2.76 -7.45
CA ALA A 286 17.58 -2.49 -6.93
C ALA A 286 17.14 -1.03 -7.12
N TYR A 287 18.02 -0.08 -6.81
CA TYR A 287 17.65 1.35 -6.73
C TYR A 287 18.20 2.21 -7.87
N GLY A 288 18.95 1.60 -8.78
CA GLY A 288 19.52 2.26 -9.94
C GLY A 288 20.91 2.84 -9.69
N TYR A 289 21.65 3.00 -10.78
CA TYR A 289 22.97 3.62 -10.78
C TYR A 289 23.28 4.31 -12.11
N ASN A 290 24.20 5.29 -12.05
CA ASN A 290 24.79 5.93 -13.21
C ASN A 290 25.71 4.94 -13.92
N ASP A 291 25.35 4.56 -15.14
CA ASP A 291 26.09 3.67 -16.02
C ASP A 291 26.76 4.52 -17.10
N VAL A 292 27.97 4.14 -17.54
CA VAL A 292 28.72 4.92 -18.52
C VAL A 292 28.89 4.09 -19.78
N PHE A 293 28.28 4.53 -20.86
CA PHE A 293 28.51 3.99 -22.18
C PHE A 293 29.82 4.55 -22.74
N ASP A 294 30.71 3.66 -23.18
CA ASP A 294 32.02 4.00 -23.71
C ASP A 294 32.03 3.87 -25.24
N GLU A 295 32.23 5.00 -25.92
CA GLU A 295 32.38 5.10 -27.38
C GLU A 295 33.75 5.70 -27.74
N PRO A 296 34.82 4.88 -27.87
CA PRO A 296 36.20 5.35 -28.00
C PRO A 296 36.45 6.31 -29.17
N THR A 297 35.69 6.18 -30.26
CA THR A 297 35.80 7.02 -31.46
C THR A 297 35.36 8.47 -31.24
N MET A 298 34.64 8.76 -30.15
CA MET A 298 34.06 10.08 -29.88
C MET A 298 34.95 11.03 -29.08
N GLY A 299 36.23 10.67 -28.82
CA GLY A 299 37.23 11.56 -28.23
C GLY A 299 36.77 12.19 -26.90
N TRP A 300 36.52 13.50 -26.89
CA TRP A 300 36.01 14.22 -25.71
C TRP A 300 34.62 13.72 -25.26
N ALA A 301 33.75 13.32 -26.20
CA ALA A 301 32.40 12.83 -25.93
C ALA A 301 32.34 11.31 -25.72
N ARG A 302 33.48 10.63 -25.51
CA ARG A 302 33.59 9.17 -25.37
C ARG A 302 32.70 8.58 -24.29
N TYR A 303 32.52 9.28 -23.18
CA TYR A 303 31.76 8.77 -22.03
C TYR A 303 30.39 9.41 -21.97
N ALA A 304 29.37 8.64 -22.37
CA ALA A 304 27.98 9.04 -22.28
C ALA A 304 27.33 8.43 -21.02
N HIS A 305 26.79 9.28 -20.15
CA HIS A 305 26.07 8.84 -18.96
C HIS A 305 24.69 8.27 -19.34
N THR A 306 24.40 7.08 -18.86
CA THR A 306 23.10 6.42 -18.93
C THR A 306 22.62 6.07 -17.51
N MET A 307 21.33 5.79 -17.35
CA MET A 307 20.77 5.34 -16.08
C MET A 307 20.35 3.89 -16.21
N ARG A 308 20.85 3.02 -15.33
CA ARG A 308 20.46 1.61 -15.28
C ARG A 308 19.72 1.30 -14.01
N ILE A 309 18.53 0.73 -14.15
CA ILE A 309 17.70 0.21 -13.06
C ILE A 309 17.26 -1.19 -13.49
N TRP A 310 17.32 -2.17 -12.59
CA TRP A 310 16.77 -3.49 -12.91
C TRP A 310 15.26 -3.42 -12.89
N VAL A 311 14.65 -4.13 -13.82
CA VAL A 311 13.21 -4.14 -14.01
C VAL A 311 12.46 -4.49 -12.72
N TYR A 312 11.25 -3.96 -12.62
CA TYR A 312 10.28 -4.34 -11.62
C TYR A 312 9.66 -5.68 -11.95
N ASN A 313 9.42 -6.47 -10.92
CA ASN A 313 8.81 -7.77 -11.05
C ASN A 313 7.31 -7.63 -11.32
N SER A 314 6.79 -8.30 -12.35
CA SER A 314 5.36 -8.25 -12.70
C SER A 314 4.50 -9.25 -11.92
N GLY A 315 5.10 -10.03 -11.02
CA GLY A 315 4.45 -11.01 -10.14
C GLY A 315 4.27 -10.54 -8.70
N PHE A 316 4.88 -9.42 -8.30
CA PHE A 316 4.65 -8.83 -6.98
C PHE A 316 4.75 -7.31 -6.97
N PHE A 317 3.60 -6.63 -6.95
CA PHE A 317 3.53 -5.18 -6.85
C PHE A 317 2.21 -4.72 -6.21
N TYR A 318 2.29 -3.63 -5.45
CA TYR A 318 1.15 -2.89 -4.94
C TYR A 318 0.77 -1.78 -5.93
N ILE A 319 -0.51 -1.71 -6.29
CA ILE A 319 -1.04 -0.73 -7.23
C ILE A 319 -2.28 -0.06 -6.65
N ARG A 320 -2.32 1.27 -6.71
CA ARG A 320 -3.41 2.09 -6.20
C ARG A 320 -4.49 2.29 -7.28
N PRO A 321 -5.76 2.52 -6.91
CA PRO A 321 -6.83 2.76 -7.88
C PRO A 321 -6.80 4.20 -8.41
N THR A 322 -5.73 4.59 -9.11
CA THR A 322 -5.55 5.93 -9.69
C THR A 322 -5.67 5.89 -11.21
N ILE A 323 -5.91 7.05 -11.85
CA ILE A 323 -5.99 7.12 -13.32
C ILE A 323 -4.71 6.60 -14.00
N PRO A 324 -3.47 7.00 -13.59
CA PRO A 324 -2.26 6.44 -14.19
C PRO A 324 -2.09 4.94 -13.96
N SER A 325 -2.56 4.41 -12.82
CA SER A 325 -2.51 2.97 -12.54
C SER A 325 -3.43 2.18 -13.46
N ILE A 326 -4.66 2.67 -13.67
CA ILE A 326 -5.62 2.04 -14.60
C ILE A 326 -5.10 2.13 -16.03
N GLU A 327 -4.53 3.27 -16.42
CA GLU A 327 -3.91 3.46 -17.73
C GLU A 327 -2.74 2.50 -17.96
N LEU A 328 -1.88 2.27 -16.96
CA LEU A 328 -0.82 1.26 -17.03
C LEU A 328 -1.40 -0.12 -17.36
N LEU A 329 -2.42 -0.55 -16.61
CA LEU A 329 -3.05 -1.86 -16.84
C LEU A 329 -3.69 -1.94 -18.24
N ASP A 330 -4.31 -0.86 -18.72
CA ASP A 330 -4.90 -0.78 -20.06
C ASP A 330 -3.83 -0.90 -21.17
N ARG A 331 -2.72 -0.18 -21.04
CA ARG A 331 -1.61 -0.22 -21.99
C ARG A 331 -0.97 -1.60 -22.04
N VAL A 332 -0.67 -2.19 -20.88
CA VAL A 332 -0.05 -3.53 -20.78
C VAL A 332 -0.98 -4.60 -21.33
N ALA A 333 -2.25 -4.61 -20.92
CA ALA A 333 -3.23 -5.58 -21.43
C ALA A 333 -3.45 -5.45 -22.95
N THR A 334 -3.46 -4.22 -23.47
CA THR A 334 -3.60 -3.96 -24.91
C THR A 334 -2.41 -4.50 -25.69
N ARG A 335 -1.18 -4.20 -25.27
CA ARG A 335 0.03 -4.68 -25.95
C ARG A 335 0.15 -6.19 -25.91
N LEU A 336 -0.06 -6.81 -24.74
CA LEU A 336 -0.03 -8.27 -24.62
C LEU A 336 -1.12 -8.99 -25.44
N SER A 337 -2.21 -8.30 -25.79
CA SER A 337 -3.24 -8.86 -26.68
C SER A 337 -2.89 -8.80 -28.17
N LYS A 338 -1.90 -7.99 -28.55
CA LYS A 338 -1.50 -7.74 -29.95
C LYS A 338 -0.12 -8.30 -30.28
N GLU A 339 0.76 -8.37 -29.29
CA GLU A 339 2.17 -8.69 -29.44
C GLU A 339 2.51 -10.01 -28.72
N LYS A 340 3.43 -10.79 -29.29
CA LYS A 340 4.05 -11.92 -28.59
C LYS A 340 5.20 -11.40 -27.72
N ALA A 341 4.86 -10.73 -26.63
CA ALA A 341 5.80 -10.10 -25.71
C ALA A 341 5.71 -10.70 -24.30
N TRP A 342 6.82 -10.61 -23.55
CA TRP A 342 6.85 -11.02 -22.15
C TRP A 342 6.21 -9.95 -21.27
N ASP A 343 5.32 -10.36 -20.36
CA ASP A 343 4.52 -9.43 -19.54
C ASP A 343 5.37 -8.54 -18.64
N GLN A 344 6.45 -9.06 -18.07
CA GLN A 344 7.36 -8.24 -17.28
C GLN A 344 8.05 -7.19 -18.13
N ALA A 345 8.43 -7.53 -19.36
CA ALA A 345 9.03 -6.56 -20.29
C ALA A 345 8.03 -5.45 -20.62
N VAL A 346 6.82 -5.80 -21.06
CA VAL A 346 5.78 -4.82 -21.41
C VAL A 346 5.41 -3.94 -20.21
N PHE A 347 5.25 -4.53 -19.02
CA PHE A 347 4.95 -3.78 -17.79
C PHE A 347 6.01 -2.72 -17.48
N ASN A 348 7.29 -3.06 -17.65
CA ASN A 348 8.38 -2.12 -17.41
C ASN A 348 8.51 -1.10 -18.54
N GLU A 349 8.38 -1.50 -19.79
CA GLU A 349 8.41 -0.58 -20.92
C GLU A 349 7.34 0.51 -20.78
N GLU A 350 6.08 0.13 -20.55
CA GLU A 350 5.00 1.10 -20.35
C GLU A 350 5.21 1.98 -19.11
N LEU A 351 5.81 1.44 -18.05
CA LEU A 351 6.09 2.21 -16.86
C LEU A 351 7.23 3.19 -17.06
N PHE A 352 8.31 2.81 -17.77
CA PHE A 352 9.58 3.55 -17.80
C PHE A 352 9.82 4.38 -19.07
N TYR A 353 9.16 4.09 -20.19
CA TYR A 353 9.41 4.84 -21.42
C TYR A 353 9.08 6.33 -21.28
N PRO A 354 10.01 7.22 -21.67
CA PRO A 354 9.75 8.66 -21.66
C PRO A 354 8.80 9.03 -22.80
N SER A 355 8.11 10.16 -22.66
CA SER A 355 7.39 10.74 -23.80
C SER A 355 8.37 11.08 -24.93
N HIS A 356 7.99 10.74 -26.16
CA HIS A 356 8.78 10.98 -27.36
C HIS A 356 7.83 11.21 -28.55
N PRO A 357 8.31 11.64 -29.74
CA PRO A 357 7.42 11.86 -30.88
C PRO A 357 6.54 10.64 -31.16
N GLY A 358 5.22 10.83 -31.11
CA GLY A 358 4.23 9.78 -31.34
C GLY A 358 3.92 8.88 -30.14
N TYR A 359 4.47 9.13 -28.95
CA TYR A 359 4.19 8.36 -27.74
C TYR A 359 4.15 9.25 -26.49
N ASP A 360 3.00 9.24 -25.82
CA ASP A 360 2.85 9.87 -24.51
C ASP A 360 3.25 8.87 -23.42
N GLY A 361 4.36 9.13 -22.73
CA GLY A 361 4.84 8.32 -21.63
C GLY A 361 3.84 8.28 -20.47
N LEU A 362 3.85 7.18 -19.71
CA LEU A 362 2.95 7.03 -18.58
C LEU A 362 3.36 7.95 -17.42
N HIS A 363 2.40 8.68 -16.87
CA HIS A 363 2.62 9.61 -15.75
C HIS A 363 2.28 8.96 -14.39
N ALA A 364 2.76 7.74 -14.17
CA ALA A 364 2.58 7.03 -12.90
C ALA A 364 3.80 7.22 -11.98
N ALA A 365 3.55 7.63 -10.74
CA ALA A 365 4.58 7.63 -9.70
C ALA A 365 4.92 6.19 -9.30
N ARG A 366 6.20 5.93 -9.08
CA ARG A 366 6.70 4.58 -8.79
C ARG A 366 7.64 4.54 -7.60
N ARG A 367 7.61 3.44 -6.85
CA ARG A 367 8.49 3.12 -5.73
C ARG A 367 9.06 1.72 -5.86
N THR A 368 10.35 1.58 -5.62
CA THR A 368 10.98 0.28 -5.39
C THR A 368 10.81 -0.13 -3.92
N MET A 369 10.32 -1.34 -3.68
CA MET A 369 10.29 -1.97 -2.35
C MET A 369 11.70 -2.27 -1.84
N ASP A 370 11.88 -2.33 -0.52
CA ASP A 370 13.15 -2.78 0.06
C ASP A 370 13.44 -4.24 -0.32
N PHE A 371 14.55 -4.49 -1.01
CA PHE A 371 14.86 -5.81 -1.58
C PHE A 371 15.26 -6.87 -0.53
N TYR A 372 15.56 -6.49 0.72
CA TYR A 372 15.74 -7.44 1.82
C TYR A 372 14.42 -7.79 2.50
N LEU A 373 13.47 -6.86 2.55
CA LEU A 373 12.12 -7.14 3.07
C LEU A 373 11.27 -7.89 2.04
N PHE A 374 11.30 -7.47 0.79
CA PHE A 374 10.57 -8.07 -0.32
C PHE A 374 11.54 -8.81 -1.23
N MET A 375 11.96 -9.98 -0.77
CA MET A 375 13.17 -10.64 -1.24
C MET A 375 12.90 -11.59 -2.42
N ASN A 376 13.64 -11.43 -3.52
CA ASN A 376 13.64 -12.45 -4.57
C ASN A 376 14.54 -13.63 -4.19
N SER A 377 14.28 -14.79 -4.76
CA SER A 377 15.06 -16.00 -4.48
C SER A 377 16.53 -15.85 -4.87
N LYS A 378 16.89 -15.02 -5.86
CA LYS A 378 18.31 -14.77 -6.16
C LYS A 378 19.02 -14.08 -4.98
N VAL A 379 18.40 -13.08 -4.35
CA VAL A 379 18.91 -12.44 -3.13
C VAL A 379 19.05 -13.46 -2.00
N LEU A 380 18.03 -14.31 -1.79
CA LEU A 380 18.07 -15.32 -0.74
C LEU A 380 19.20 -16.33 -0.94
N PHE A 381 19.21 -17.00 -2.08
CA PHE A 381 20.05 -18.16 -2.33
C PHE A 381 21.50 -17.76 -2.66
N LYS A 382 21.74 -16.64 -3.35
CA LYS A 382 23.13 -16.23 -3.65
C LYS A 382 23.79 -15.44 -2.53
N THR A 383 23.01 -14.64 -1.79
CA THR A 383 23.57 -13.63 -0.88
C THR A 383 23.18 -13.90 0.57
N VAL A 384 21.89 -13.78 0.90
CA VAL A 384 21.43 -13.68 2.30
C VAL A 384 21.75 -14.94 3.11
N ARG A 385 21.53 -16.14 2.54
CA ARG A 385 21.80 -17.40 3.26
C ARG A 385 23.28 -17.63 3.57
N ASN A 386 24.17 -17.00 2.80
CA ASN A 386 25.62 -17.18 2.89
C ASN A 386 26.30 -16.16 3.81
N ASP A 387 25.58 -15.10 4.21
CA ASP A 387 26.10 -14.04 5.08
C ASP A 387 25.58 -14.22 6.53
N PRO A 388 26.46 -14.35 7.55
CA PRO A 388 26.07 -14.58 8.94
C PRO A 388 25.22 -13.46 9.59
N ASN A 389 25.27 -12.24 9.06
CA ASN A 389 24.47 -11.12 9.54
C ASN A 389 23.14 -11.04 8.79
N LEU A 390 23.17 -11.20 7.46
CA LEU A 390 21.95 -11.15 6.64
C LEU A 390 21.05 -12.37 6.86
N SER A 391 21.61 -13.55 7.10
CA SER A 391 20.87 -14.79 7.35
C SER A 391 19.93 -14.73 8.57
N LYS A 392 20.13 -13.75 9.45
CA LYS A 392 19.28 -13.45 10.62
C LYS A 392 18.08 -12.56 10.28
N LEU A 393 18.08 -11.91 9.12
CA LEU A 393 16.97 -11.07 8.68
C LEU A 393 15.74 -11.93 8.47
N LYS A 394 14.58 -11.44 8.92
CA LYS A 394 13.29 -12.03 8.56
C LYS A 394 12.66 -11.17 7.46
N PRO A 395 12.60 -11.66 6.21
CA PRO A 395 11.90 -10.94 5.15
C PRO A 395 10.40 -10.86 5.44
N VAL A 396 9.70 -9.97 4.74
CA VAL A 396 8.24 -9.92 4.68
C VAL A 396 7.72 -11.05 3.79
N ILE A 397 8.32 -11.16 2.60
CA ILE A 397 8.05 -12.23 1.64
C ILE A 397 9.35 -12.74 1.04
N VAL A 398 9.30 -13.99 0.54
CA VAL A 398 10.30 -14.51 -0.39
C VAL A 398 9.58 -14.93 -1.67
N HIS A 399 9.96 -14.35 -2.80
CA HIS A 399 9.44 -14.71 -4.13
C HIS A 399 10.40 -15.64 -4.85
N VAL A 400 9.96 -16.85 -5.20
CA VAL A 400 10.79 -17.88 -5.86
C VAL A 400 10.79 -17.73 -7.39
N ASN A 401 11.04 -16.50 -7.87
CA ASN A 401 10.97 -16.15 -9.29
C ASN A 401 12.21 -16.49 -10.13
N TYR A 402 13.39 -16.67 -9.52
CA TYR A 402 14.65 -16.91 -10.25
C TYR A 402 15.03 -18.39 -10.39
N HIS A 403 14.24 -19.31 -9.84
CA HIS A 403 14.57 -20.73 -9.80
C HIS A 403 13.40 -21.57 -10.34
N PRO A 404 13.65 -22.59 -11.16
CA PRO A 404 12.60 -23.41 -11.77
C PRO A 404 11.95 -24.38 -10.77
N ASP A 405 12.69 -24.85 -9.77
CA ASP A 405 12.25 -25.74 -8.69
C ASP A 405 11.51 -24.99 -7.58
N LYS A 406 10.47 -24.25 -7.97
CA LYS A 406 9.74 -23.31 -7.12
C LYS A 406 9.19 -23.93 -5.85
N LEU A 407 8.39 -24.99 -5.98
CA LEU A 407 7.69 -25.60 -4.85
C LEU A 407 8.66 -26.19 -3.78
N PRO A 408 9.68 -27.00 -4.12
CA PRO A 408 10.67 -27.45 -3.15
C PRO A 408 11.36 -26.31 -2.40
N ARG A 409 11.74 -25.24 -3.10
CA ARG A 409 12.36 -24.05 -2.48
C ARG A 409 11.39 -23.29 -1.60
N MET A 410 10.12 -23.14 -1.99
CA MET A 410 9.09 -22.55 -1.12
C MET A 410 8.98 -23.32 0.20
N LYS A 411 8.90 -24.66 0.14
CA LYS A 411 8.87 -25.52 1.34
C LYS A 411 10.13 -25.32 2.19
N ALA A 412 11.31 -25.25 1.57
CA ALA A 412 12.56 -25.00 2.28
C ALA A 412 12.64 -23.61 2.94
N VAL A 413 12.08 -22.58 2.30
CA VAL A 413 11.94 -21.23 2.88
C VAL A 413 11.05 -21.28 4.13
N VAL A 414 9.95 -22.04 4.10
CA VAL A 414 9.11 -22.27 5.27
C VAL A 414 9.90 -22.96 6.38
N GLU A 415 10.56 -24.09 6.07
CA GLU A 415 11.38 -24.81 7.06
C GLU A 415 12.44 -23.91 7.71
N TYR A 416 13.11 -23.07 6.92
CA TYR A 416 14.15 -22.17 7.40
C TYR A 416 13.60 -21.06 8.30
N TYR A 417 12.65 -20.26 7.82
CA TYR A 417 12.19 -19.05 8.53
C TYR A 417 11.11 -19.30 9.58
N VAL A 418 10.41 -20.44 9.49
CA VAL A 418 9.21 -20.71 10.30
C VAL A 418 9.50 -21.81 11.30
N ASN A 419 10.12 -22.90 10.84
CA ASN A 419 10.41 -24.07 11.69
C ASN A 419 11.82 -24.02 12.30
N GLY A 420 12.63 -23.01 11.96
CA GLY A 420 13.97 -22.82 12.52
C GLY A 420 15.00 -23.84 12.02
N LYS A 421 14.72 -24.52 10.91
CA LYS A 421 15.62 -25.51 10.32
C LYS A 421 16.72 -24.80 9.51
N ASN A 422 17.79 -24.40 10.19
CA ASN A 422 18.89 -23.59 9.63
C ASN A 422 19.61 -24.22 8.42
N ASP A 423 19.52 -25.53 8.23
CA ASP A 423 20.10 -26.24 7.09
C ASP A 423 19.13 -26.47 5.93
N ALA A 424 17.85 -26.07 6.05
CA ALA A 424 16.83 -26.34 5.05
C ALA A 424 17.13 -25.76 3.66
N LEU A 425 17.84 -24.63 3.59
CA LEU A 425 18.22 -24.00 2.33
C LEU A 425 19.49 -24.60 1.73
N LYS A 426 20.33 -25.32 2.49
CA LYS A 426 21.65 -25.79 2.03
C LYS A 426 21.63 -26.76 0.84
N PRO A 427 20.66 -27.69 0.70
CA PRO A 427 20.66 -28.63 -0.42
C PRO A 427 20.49 -27.99 -1.79
N PHE A 428 20.01 -26.75 -1.85
CA PHE A 428 19.70 -26.07 -3.11
C PHE A 428 20.93 -25.33 -3.66
N PRO A 429 21.21 -25.41 -4.97
CA PRO A 429 22.26 -24.60 -5.59
C PRO A 429 21.90 -23.10 -5.57
N ASP A 430 22.93 -22.27 -5.68
CA ASP A 430 22.83 -20.81 -5.82
C ASP A 430 22.11 -20.39 -7.11
N GLY A 431 22.30 -21.17 -8.18
CA GLY A 431 21.77 -20.90 -9.52
C GLY A 431 20.52 -21.71 -9.84
N SER A 432 20.00 -21.48 -11.04
CA SER A 432 18.85 -22.16 -11.63
C SER A 432 19.21 -23.39 -12.46
N ASP A 433 20.50 -23.66 -12.66
CA ASP A 433 20.98 -24.78 -13.47
C ASP A 433 20.83 -26.09 -12.69
N TRP A 434 20.12 -27.02 -13.32
CA TRP A 434 19.96 -28.43 -12.96
C TRP A 434 21.12 -29.31 -13.42
#